data_AF-K2GX88-F1
#
_entry.id   AF-K2GX88-F1
#
_cell.length_a   1.000
_cell.length_b   1.000
_cell.length_c   1.000
_cell.angle_alpha   90.00
_cell.angle_beta   90.00
_cell.angle_gamma   90.00
#
_symmetry.space_group_name_H-M   'P 1'
#
loop_
_entity.id
_entity.type
_entity.pdbx_description
1 polymer ?
#
loop_
_entity_poly.entity_id
_entity_poly.type
_entity_poly.pdbx_seq_one_letter_code
_entity_poly.pdbx_strand_id
1 'polypeptide(L)'
;MMERRESNEDDFESIVKLDRISFIQELMEMELTISPNVVTDSYKSITTTLESFLKLLLEMFKKFEIELTNVQLIGSTVRTILFGDLDNNDTFDIDLAIKIKCDRFDDVLRAEEATLLDLCKQQKINASSQEVPLYFLNKALVSEPFPWALISVGSLDCVVDIKVSPFDALCDFSVNSLRIELKQVIEQSLESTAIIPITSSYSVPLVVNDIQNKVLHWKDNTIRRIGLRYVLMKVKGFNLENSKDVILFGENILNEFFDKPSEYFQTELFKFIQRHFFKNQFDFTSIYKFLNILNETIIAVKNPSLLSSEVDKIKKMLEIFEKTGRRSKRERYFEE
;
A
#
# COMPACT_ATOMS: atom_id res chain seq x y z
N MET A 1 23.30 47.42 -7.33
CA MET A 1 22.83 46.32 -8.20
C MET A 1 23.24 45.03 -7.51
N MET A 2 22.28 44.35 -6.90
CA MET A 2 22.51 43.09 -6.19
C MET A 2 21.85 42.02 -7.07
N GLU A 3 22.68 41.16 -7.65
CA GLU A 3 22.23 40.04 -8.48
C GLU A 3 21.29 39.17 -7.66
N ARG A 4 20.03 39.10 -8.08
CA ARG A 4 19.12 38.05 -7.66
C ARG A 4 19.69 36.76 -8.27
N ARG A 5 20.14 35.85 -7.41
CA ARG A 5 20.19 34.44 -7.78
C ARG A 5 18.75 34.01 -8.02
N GLU A 6 18.39 33.91 -9.28
CA GLU A 6 17.24 33.12 -9.72
C GLU A 6 17.47 31.72 -9.15
N SER A 7 16.63 31.32 -8.19
CA SER A 7 16.50 29.92 -7.83
C SER A 7 15.97 29.23 -9.06
N ASN A 8 16.73 28.29 -9.60
CA ASN A 8 16.27 27.35 -10.61
C ASN A 8 14.95 26.74 -10.12
N GLU A 9 13.83 27.20 -10.66
CA GLU A 9 12.64 26.39 -10.83
C GLU A 9 13.06 25.29 -11.81
N ASP A 10 13.72 24.25 -11.29
CA ASP A 10 13.96 23.04 -12.07
C ASP A 10 12.58 22.53 -12.48
N ASP A 11 12.29 22.60 -13.78
CA ASP A 11 11.16 21.99 -14.45
C ASP A 11 11.05 20.53 -14.00
N PHE A 12 10.26 20.26 -12.97
CA PHE A 12 9.88 18.90 -12.66
C PHE A 12 8.89 18.48 -13.73
N GLU A 13 9.43 17.88 -14.78
CA GLU A 13 8.63 17.34 -15.86
C GLU A 13 7.68 16.29 -15.26
N SER A 14 6.42 16.31 -15.68
CA SER A 14 5.40 15.32 -15.26
C SER A 14 5.62 13.97 -15.95
N ILE A 15 6.88 13.54 -16.07
CA ILE A 15 7.34 12.32 -16.71
C ILE A 15 8.46 11.69 -15.89
N VAL A 16 8.54 10.37 -15.94
CA VAL A 16 9.63 9.61 -15.31
C VAL A 16 10.93 9.91 -16.03
N LYS A 17 11.96 10.28 -15.26
CA LYS A 17 13.31 10.51 -15.80
C LYS A 17 13.92 9.22 -16.34
N LEU A 18 14.74 9.35 -17.37
CA LEU A 18 15.37 8.22 -18.08
C LEU A 18 16.12 7.25 -17.15
N ASP A 19 16.88 7.79 -16.19
CA ASP A 19 17.63 7.03 -15.19
C ASP A 19 16.73 6.28 -14.18
N ARG A 20 15.43 6.60 -14.15
CA ARG A 20 14.43 5.93 -13.30
C ARG A 20 13.60 4.88 -14.05
N ILE A 21 13.67 4.83 -15.38
CA ILE A 21 12.93 3.84 -16.19
C ILE A 21 13.39 2.41 -15.86
N SER A 22 14.68 2.20 -15.60
CA SER A 22 15.21 0.87 -15.24
C SER A 22 14.57 0.30 -13.98
N PHE A 23 14.25 1.14 -12.98
CA PHE A 23 13.57 0.69 -11.76
C PHE A 23 12.13 0.23 -12.04
N ILE A 24 11.46 0.84 -13.03
CA ILE A 24 10.14 0.37 -13.47
C ILE A 24 10.29 -0.98 -14.19
N GLN A 25 11.29 -1.12 -15.06
CA GLN A 25 11.57 -2.41 -15.73
C GLN A 25 11.87 -3.51 -14.72
N GLU A 26 12.75 -3.25 -13.75
CA GLU A 26 13.06 -4.18 -12.66
C GLU A 26 11.82 -4.56 -11.85
N LEU A 27 10.95 -3.60 -11.53
CA LEU A 27 9.67 -3.86 -10.85
C LEU A 27 8.75 -4.77 -11.68
N MET A 28 8.66 -4.54 -12.99
CA MET A 28 7.82 -5.32 -13.90
C MET A 28 8.37 -6.75 -14.10
N GLU A 29 9.69 -6.90 -14.15
CA GLU A 29 10.39 -8.18 -14.28
C GLU A 29 10.53 -8.95 -12.95
N MET A 30 10.21 -8.31 -11.83
CA MET A 30 10.28 -8.91 -10.49
C MET A 30 9.49 -10.22 -10.42
N GLU A 31 10.11 -11.24 -9.84
CA GLU A 31 9.44 -12.52 -9.55
C GLU A 31 8.33 -12.30 -8.52
N LEU A 32 7.10 -12.65 -8.92
CA LEU A 32 5.91 -12.66 -8.09
C LEU A 32 5.61 -14.13 -7.73
N THR A 33 5.79 -14.46 -6.45
CA THR A 33 5.38 -15.75 -5.90
C THR A 33 4.05 -15.61 -5.17
N ILE A 34 3.00 -16.22 -5.70
CA ILE A 34 1.65 -16.24 -5.09
C ILE A 34 1.53 -17.51 -4.26
N SER A 35 1.54 -17.35 -2.95
CA SER A 35 1.45 -18.46 -2.01
C SER A 35 -0.02 -18.80 -1.68
N PRO A 36 -0.34 -20.08 -1.45
CA PRO A 36 -1.67 -20.44 -0.99
C PRO A 36 -1.91 -19.96 0.45
N ASN A 37 -3.09 -19.42 0.73
CA ASN A 37 -3.56 -18.97 2.04
C ASN A 37 -3.63 -20.11 3.08
N VAL A 38 -3.74 -21.36 2.62
CA VAL A 38 -3.72 -22.55 3.48
C VAL A 38 -2.51 -23.40 3.09
N VAL A 39 -1.55 -23.51 4.01
CA VAL A 39 -0.40 -24.40 3.85
C VAL A 39 -0.91 -25.84 3.92
N THR A 40 -1.03 -26.47 2.76
CA THR A 40 -1.24 -27.91 2.64
C THR A 40 -0.19 -28.47 1.70
N ASP A 41 0.26 -29.71 1.93
CA ASP A 41 1.27 -30.37 1.09
C ASP A 41 0.83 -30.53 -0.39
N SER A 42 -0.42 -30.20 -0.70
CA SER A 42 -1.07 -30.42 -2.01
C SER A 42 -0.99 -29.23 -2.96
N TYR A 43 -0.79 -28.01 -2.46
CA TYR A 43 -0.82 -26.80 -3.30
C TYR A 43 0.54 -26.12 -3.36
N LYS A 44 1.09 -26.07 -4.57
CA LYS A 44 2.34 -25.36 -4.88
C LYS A 44 2.04 -23.88 -5.11
N SER A 45 2.97 -23.02 -4.73
CA SER A 45 2.94 -21.60 -5.09
C SER A 45 2.96 -21.43 -6.60
N ILE A 46 2.31 -20.36 -7.07
CA ILE A 46 2.38 -19.91 -8.46
C ILE A 46 3.56 -18.95 -8.57
N THR A 47 4.49 -19.19 -9.48
CA THR A 47 5.61 -18.27 -9.73
C THR A 47 5.46 -17.61 -11.10
N THR A 48 5.46 -16.29 -11.15
CA THR A 48 5.32 -15.50 -12.39
C THR A 48 6.13 -14.21 -12.26
N THR A 49 6.02 -13.29 -13.21
CA THR A 49 6.50 -11.91 -13.05
C THR A 49 5.33 -10.96 -12.88
N LEU A 50 5.55 -9.79 -12.29
CA LEU A 50 4.50 -8.77 -12.19
C LEU A 50 3.94 -8.40 -13.57
N GLU A 51 4.82 -8.26 -14.57
CA GLU A 51 4.43 -8.00 -15.96
C GLU A 51 3.54 -9.10 -16.55
N SER A 52 3.95 -10.36 -16.41
CA SER A 52 3.22 -11.50 -16.96
C SER A 52 1.84 -11.65 -16.30
N PHE A 53 1.79 -11.47 -14.99
CA PHE A 53 0.53 -11.47 -14.24
C PHE A 53 -0.41 -10.36 -14.71
N LEU A 54 0.09 -9.12 -14.80
CA LEU A 54 -0.73 -7.98 -15.22
C LEU A 54 -1.20 -8.12 -16.66
N LYS A 55 -0.34 -8.54 -17.60
CA LYS A 55 -0.74 -8.80 -18.99
C LYS A 55 -1.91 -9.78 -19.06
N LEU A 56 -1.80 -10.90 -18.35
CA LEU A 56 -2.84 -11.92 -18.32
C LEU A 56 -4.13 -11.42 -17.64
N LEU A 57 -4.03 -10.64 -16.56
CA LEU A 57 -5.18 -10.01 -15.90
C LEU A 57 -5.92 -9.05 -16.83
N LEU A 58 -5.19 -8.19 -17.54
CA LEU A 58 -5.79 -7.25 -18.50
C LEU A 58 -6.42 -7.97 -19.70
N GLU A 59 -5.82 -9.10 -20.14
CA GLU A 59 -6.45 -9.98 -21.13
C GLU A 59 -7.76 -10.59 -20.63
N MET A 60 -7.82 -11.04 -19.37
CA MET A 60 -9.08 -11.52 -18.79
C MET A 60 -10.10 -10.38 -18.70
N PHE A 61 -9.71 -9.18 -18.27
CA PHE A 61 -10.61 -8.02 -18.26
C PHE A 61 -11.24 -7.78 -19.63
N LYS A 62 -10.46 -7.87 -20.71
CA LYS A 62 -10.97 -7.80 -22.07
C LYS A 62 -11.97 -8.92 -22.40
N LYS A 63 -11.70 -10.17 -21.99
CA LYS A 63 -12.61 -11.31 -22.20
C LYS A 63 -13.94 -11.17 -21.44
N PHE A 64 -13.91 -10.55 -20.26
CA PHE A 64 -15.10 -10.25 -19.46
C PHE A 64 -15.75 -8.89 -19.82
N GLU A 65 -15.32 -8.25 -20.91
CA GLU A 65 -15.85 -6.97 -21.41
C GLU A 65 -15.70 -5.81 -20.40
N ILE A 66 -14.67 -5.86 -19.56
CA ILE A 66 -14.31 -4.81 -18.61
C ILE A 66 -13.44 -3.79 -19.35
N GLU A 67 -14.00 -2.62 -19.62
CA GLU A 67 -13.28 -1.59 -20.35
C GLU A 67 -12.38 -0.76 -19.44
N LEU A 68 -11.10 -0.72 -19.80
CA LEU A 68 -10.02 -0.10 -19.04
C LEU A 68 -9.72 1.31 -19.54
N THR A 69 -9.63 2.24 -18.61
CA THR A 69 -9.20 3.62 -18.88
C THR A 69 -7.70 3.77 -18.63
N ASN A 70 -7.20 3.32 -17.48
CA ASN A 70 -5.81 3.51 -17.08
C ASN A 70 -5.31 2.41 -16.13
N VAL A 71 -4.00 2.20 -16.08
CA VAL A 71 -3.30 1.37 -15.10
C VAL A 71 -2.18 2.21 -14.52
N GLN A 72 -2.14 2.35 -13.19
CA GLN A 72 -1.20 3.23 -12.51
C GLN A 72 -0.52 2.51 -11.35
N LEU A 73 0.80 2.69 -11.22
CA LEU A 73 1.48 2.46 -9.95
C LEU A 73 1.15 3.59 -8.99
N ILE A 74 0.83 3.26 -7.74
CA ILE A 74 0.48 4.23 -6.70
C ILE A 74 1.24 3.90 -5.41
N GLY A 75 0.99 4.67 -4.34
CA GLY A 75 1.53 4.37 -3.02
C GLY A 75 3.00 4.69 -2.86
N SER A 76 3.65 4.07 -1.88
CA SER A 76 5.05 4.34 -1.52
C SER A 76 6.04 3.94 -2.61
N THR A 77 5.76 2.89 -3.39
CA THR A 77 6.64 2.40 -4.46
C THR A 77 6.94 3.49 -5.49
N VAL A 78 5.96 4.35 -5.79
CA VAL A 78 6.16 5.49 -6.70
C VAL A 78 7.24 6.44 -6.16
N ARG A 79 7.23 6.74 -4.86
CA ARG A 79 8.27 7.60 -4.27
C ARG A 79 9.64 6.95 -4.34
N THR A 80 9.72 5.65 -4.03
CA THR A 80 11.01 4.94 -4.07
C THR A 80 11.59 4.96 -5.48
N ILE A 81 10.78 4.71 -6.51
CA ILE A 81 11.22 4.77 -7.92
C ILE A 81 11.68 6.17 -8.30
N LEU A 82 10.89 7.21 -7.99
CA LEU A 82 11.16 8.57 -8.48
C LEU A 82 12.29 9.28 -7.73
N PHE A 83 12.40 9.07 -6.42
CA PHE A 83 13.32 9.82 -5.57
C PHE A 83 14.47 8.99 -5.01
N GLY A 84 14.45 7.65 -5.18
CA GLY A 84 15.48 6.78 -4.60
C GLY A 84 15.49 6.81 -3.08
N ASP A 85 14.33 7.02 -2.45
CA ASP A 85 14.15 6.97 -0.99
C ASP A 85 14.32 5.51 -0.51
N LEU A 86 15.57 5.04 -0.52
CA LEU A 86 15.99 3.69 -0.14
C LEU A 86 16.10 3.54 1.39
N ASP A 87 16.15 4.65 2.14
CA ASP A 87 16.17 4.64 3.61
C ASP A 87 14.81 4.21 4.20
N ASN A 88 13.75 4.26 3.39
CA ASN A 88 12.43 3.72 3.71
C ASN A 88 12.21 2.47 2.85
N ASN A 89 12.52 1.29 3.40
CA ASN A 89 12.32 -0.04 2.79
C ASN A 89 10.85 -0.39 2.41
N ASP A 90 9.98 0.56 2.06
CA ASP A 90 8.55 0.36 1.75
C ASP A 90 8.30 -0.41 0.43
N THR A 91 9.34 -0.88 -0.25
CA THR A 91 9.28 -1.52 -1.58
C THR A 91 8.54 -2.85 -1.65
N PHE A 92 8.09 -3.40 -0.51
CA PHE A 92 7.48 -4.74 -0.44
C PHE A 92 5.94 -4.75 -0.54
N ASP A 93 5.29 -3.59 -0.43
CA ASP A 93 3.86 -3.41 -0.69
C ASP A 93 3.71 -2.67 -2.04
N ILE A 94 3.43 -3.41 -3.11
CA ILE A 94 3.21 -2.84 -4.44
C ILE A 94 1.73 -2.53 -4.59
N ASP A 95 1.39 -1.24 -4.57
CA ASP A 95 0.02 -0.80 -4.84
C ASP A 95 -0.17 -0.40 -6.30
N LEU A 96 -1.18 -0.99 -6.96
CA LEU A 96 -1.61 -0.66 -8.31
C LEU A 96 -3.05 -0.15 -8.29
N ALA A 97 -3.36 0.78 -9.18
CA ALA A 97 -4.71 1.24 -9.45
C ALA A 97 -5.09 0.97 -10.90
N ILE A 98 -6.21 0.28 -11.11
CA ILE A 98 -6.77 0.04 -12.43
C ILE A 98 -8.10 0.77 -12.53
N LYS A 99 -8.14 1.78 -13.41
CA LYS A 99 -9.34 2.57 -13.65
C LYS A 99 -10.19 1.92 -14.73
N ILE A 100 -11.41 1.53 -14.39
CA ILE A 100 -12.40 0.95 -15.32
C ILE A 100 -13.50 1.95 -15.66
N LYS A 101 -14.27 1.75 -16.74
CA LYS A 101 -15.32 2.72 -17.11
C LYS A 101 -16.58 2.66 -16.23
N CYS A 102 -16.93 1.49 -15.71
CA CYS A 102 -18.16 1.28 -14.95
C CYS A 102 -17.96 0.24 -13.85
N ASP A 103 -18.80 0.30 -12.82
CA ASP A 103 -18.78 -0.62 -11.68
C ASP A 103 -19.20 -2.02 -12.11
N ARG A 104 -18.22 -2.87 -12.43
CA ARG A 104 -18.39 -4.29 -12.79
C ARG A 104 -17.58 -5.19 -11.87
N PHE A 105 -17.68 -4.96 -10.56
CA PHE A 105 -16.82 -5.62 -9.58
C PHE A 105 -16.91 -7.15 -9.62
N ASP A 106 -18.10 -7.72 -9.82
CA ASP A 106 -18.26 -9.17 -9.98
C ASP A 106 -17.48 -9.72 -11.18
N ASP A 107 -17.44 -8.98 -12.30
CA ASP A 107 -16.64 -9.35 -13.46
C ASP A 107 -15.15 -9.23 -13.18
N VAL A 108 -14.73 -8.20 -12.46
CA VAL A 108 -13.33 -8.02 -12.03
C VAL A 108 -12.88 -9.23 -11.22
N LEU A 109 -13.69 -9.68 -10.27
CA LEU A 109 -13.39 -10.84 -9.44
C LEU A 109 -13.35 -12.13 -10.27
N ARG A 110 -14.28 -12.33 -11.22
CA ARG A 110 -14.25 -13.49 -12.12
C ARG A 110 -13.03 -13.50 -13.04
N ALA A 111 -12.59 -12.31 -13.47
CA ALA A 111 -11.42 -12.19 -14.32
C ALA A 111 -10.14 -12.53 -13.57
N GLU A 112 -10.02 -12.11 -12.32
CA GLU A 112 -8.90 -12.49 -11.45
C GLU A 112 -8.86 -14.00 -11.16
N GLU A 113 -10.00 -14.62 -10.85
CA GLU A 113 -10.11 -16.08 -10.71
C GLU A 113 -9.65 -16.81 -11.99
N ALA A 114 -10.05 -16.31 -13.17
CA ALA A 114 -9.65 -16.86 -14.45
C ALA A 114 -8.14 -16.70 -14.70
N THR A 115 -7.55 -15.58 -14.31
CA THR A 115 -6.10 -15.32 -14.39
C THR A 115 -5.31 -16.33 -13.57
N LEU A 116 -5.67 -16.52 -12.29
CA LEU A 116 -5.00 -17.48 -11.41
C LEU A 116 -5.17 -18.93 -11.90
N LEU A 117 -6.35 -19.29 -12.38
CA LEU A 117 -6.60 -20.61 -12.95
C LEU A 117 -5.75 -20.88 -14.20
N ASP A 118 -5.56 -19.89 -15.06
CA ASP A 118 -4.73 -20.03 -16.25
C ASP A 118 -3.24 -20.19 -15.87
N LEU A 119 -2.74 -19.41 -14.91
CA LEU A 119 -1.38 -19.58 -14.38
C LEU A 119 -1.15 -20.97 -13.78
N CYS A 120 -2.11 -21.48 -13.00
CA CYS A 120 -2.06 -22.85 -12.48
C CYS A 120 -1.93 -23.88 -13.62
N LYS A 121 -2.72 -23.74 -14.69
CA LYS A 121 -2.66 -24.63 -15.86
C LYS A 121 -1.31 -24.56 -16.57
N GLN A 122 -0.79 -23.35 -16.81
CA GLN A 122 0.51 -23.14 -17.43
C GLN A 122 1.64 -23.81 -16.62
N GLN A 123 1.52 -23.82 -15.29
CA GLN A 123 2.50 -24.40 -14.37
C GLN A 123 2.20 -25.85 -13.96
N LYS A 124 1.18 -26.48 -14.55
CA LYS A 124 0.73 -27.86 -14.25
C LYS A 124 0.41 -28.06 -12.75
N ILE A 125 -0.12 -27.02 -12.10
CA ILE A 125 -0.64 -27.08 -10.75
C ILE A 125 -2.08 -27.63 -10.84
N ASN A 126 -2.34 -28.72 -10.14
CA ASN A 126 -3.66 -29.37 -10.14
C ASN A 126 -4.62 -28.63 -9.21
N ALA A 127 -5.22 -27.54 -9.70
CA ALA A 127 -6.24 -26.77 -9.01
C ALA A 127 -7.48 -26.66 -9.88
N SER A 128 -8.64 -27.03 -9.33
CA SER A 128 -9.93 -26.80 -9.99
C SER A 128 -10.37 -25.35 -9.88
N SER A 129 -11.35 -24.96 -10.71
CA SER A 129 -11.96 -23.62 -10.66
C SER A 129 -12.65 -23.31 -9.32
N GLN A 130 -12.98 -24.32 -8.52
CA GLN A 130 -13.55 -24.16 -7.18
C GLN A 130 -12.47 -23.99 -6.10
N GLU A 131 -11.27 -24.51 -6.34
CA GLU A 131 -10.16 -24.52 -5.39
C GLU A 131 -9.33 -23.24 -5.49
N VAL A 132 -9.12 -22.69 -6.70
CA VAL A 132 -8.34 -21.46 -6.89
C VAL A 132 -8.83 -20.31 -5.98
N PRO A 133 -10.15 -20.02 -5.88
CA PRO A 133 -10.65 -19.00 -4.96
C PRO A 133 -10.51 -19.31 -3.47
N LEU A 134 -10.35 -20.57 -3.09
CA LEU A 134 -10.17 -20.96 -1.69
C LEU A 134 -8.71 -20.82 -1.27
N TYR A 135 -7.77 -21.05 -2.19
CA TYR A 135 -6.35 -21.12 -1.86
C TYR A 135 -5.58 -19.86 -2.22
N PHE A 136 -5.88 -19.15 -3.30
CA PHE A 136 -5.02 -18.08 -3.80
C PHE A 136 -5.65 -16.69 -3.74
N LEU A 137 -6.91 -16.60 -3.35
CA LEU A 137 -7.64 -15.33 -3.36
C LEU A 137 -7.56 -14.63 -2.00
N ASN A 138 -6.97 -13.43 -2.00
CA ASN A 138 -7.26 -12.40 -1.00
C ASN A 138 -7.98 -11.25 -1.70
N LYS A 139 -9.31 -11.36 -1.79
CA LYS A 139 -10.16 -10.31 -2.38
C LYS A 139 -11.02 -9.64 -1.33
N ALA A 140 -11.23 -8.34 -1.50
CA ALA A 140 -12.21 -7.60 -0.73
C ALA A 140 -12.96 -6.63 -1.63
N LEU A 141 -14.30 -6.60 -1.49
CA LEU A 141 -15.08 -5.45 -1.92
C LEU A 141 -14.97 -4.42 -0.80
N VAL A 142 -14.25 -3.35 -1.07
CA VAL A 142 -14.04 -2.27 -0.11
C VAL A 142 -14.90 -1.09 -0.55
N SER A 143 -15.68 -0.56 0.38
CA SER A 143 -16.45 0.66 0.16
C SER A 143 -15.87 1.69 1.09
N GLU A 144 -15.01 2.61 0.62
CA GLU A 144 -14.67 3.84 1.35
C GLU A 144 -13.62 4.71 0.63
N PRO A 145 -13.89 6.03 0.49
CA PRO A 145 -15.17 6.71 0.29
C PRO A 145 -15.86 6.38 -1.04
N PHE A 146 -15.20 5.60 -1.92
CA PHE A 146 -15.79 5.05 -3.15
C PHE A 146 -15.63 3.53 -3.17
N PRO A 147 -16.45 2.79 -3.95
CA PRO A 147 -16.33 1.35 -4.07
C PRO A 147 -15.15 0.95 -4.97
N TRP A 148 -14.49 -0.14 -4.59
CA TRP A 148 -13.39 -0.75 -5.34
C TRP A 148 -13.31 -2.25 -5.05
N ALA A 149 -12.92 -3.01 -6.06
CA ALA A 149 -12.49 -4.38 -5.90
C ALA A 149 -10.98 -4.38 -5.60
N LEU A 150 -10.60 -4.89 -4.44
CA LEU A 150 -9.20 -5.15 -4.09
C LEU A 150 -8.86 -6.59 -4.46
N ILE A 151 -7.85 -6.75 -5.29
CA ILE A 151 -7.19 -8.01 -5.61
C ILE A 151 -5.81 -7.97 -4.95
N SER A 152 -5.55 -8.84 -3.99
CA SER A 152 -4.25 -8.96 -3.34
C SER A 152 -3.62 -10.31 -3.70
N VAL A 153 -2.46 -10.29 -4.34
CA VAL A 153 -1.69 -11.48 -4.71
C VAL A 153 -0.26 -11.38 -4.20
N GLY A 154 0.39 -12.51 -3.94
CA GLY A 154 1.80 -12.57 -3.53
C GLY A 154 2.06 -13.51 -2.36
N SER A 155 3.12 -13.20 -1.61
CA SER A 155 3.57 -13.94 -0.43
C SER A 155 3.73 -12.99 0.76
N LEU A 156 4.11 -13.52 1.92
CA LEU A 156 4.42 -12.69 3.10
C LEU A 156 5.54 -11.68 2.84
N ASP A 157 6.42 -11.95 1.88
CA ASP A 157 7.60 -11.13 1.61
C ASP A 157 7.34 -10.06 0.52
N CYS A 158 6.31 -10.24 -0.30
CA CYS A 158 5.91 -9.28 -1.32
C CYS A 158 4.43 -9.43 -1.63
N VAL A 159 3.66 -8.37 -1.39
CA VAL A 159 2.23 -8.30 -1.68
C VAL A 159 1.98 -7.26 -2.76
N VAL A 160 1.20 -7.64 -3.76
CA VAL A 160 0.70 -6.75 -4.82
C VAL A 160 -0.79 -6.51 -4.57
N ASP A 161 -1.12 -5.29 -4.14
CA ASP A 161 -2.48 -4.82 -3.91
C ASP A 161 -2.99 -4.06 -5.15
N ILE A 162 -3.95 -4.63 -5.88
CA ILE A 162 -4.52 -4.05 -7.09
C ILE A 162 -5.93 -3.53 -6.80
N LYS A 163 -6.09 -2.22 -6.93
CA LYS A 163 -7.33 -1.46 -6.67
C LYS A 163 -8.06 -1.22 -7.98
N VAL A 164 -9.17 -1.90 -8.20
CA VAL A 164 -9.95 -1.76 -9.44
C VAL A 164 -11.24 -0.98 -9.18
N SER A 165 -11.41 0.16 -9.85
CA SER A 165 -12.52 1.09 -9.61
C SER A 165 -12.75 2.02 -10.80
N PRO A 166 -13.96 2.57 -11.03
CA PRO A 166 -14.12 3.69 -11.96
C PRO A 166 -13.68 5.04 -11.37
N PHE A 167 -13.45 5.09 -10.06
CA PHE A 167 -12.97 6.29 -9.37
C PHE A 167 -11.44 6.34 -9.37
N ASP A 168 -10.90 7.56 -9.27
CA ASP A 168 -9.46 7.74 -9.12
C ASP A 168 -8.99 7.23 -7.76
N ALA A 169 -7.83 6.59 -7.74
CA ALA A 169 -7.24 6.09 -6.50
C ALA A 169 -7.00 7.23 -5.50
N LEU A 170 -7.51 7.06 -4.29
CA LEU A 170 -7.36 8.08 -3.25
C LEU A 170 -5.97 7.99 -2.64
N CYS A 171 -5.46 9.16 -2.27
CA CYS A 171 -4.26 9.29 -1.47
C CYS A 171 -4.65 9.90 -0.13
N ASP A 172 -4.00 9.44 0.93
CA ASP A 172 -4.10 9.99 2.28
C ASP A 172 -3.39 11.35 2.38
N PHE A 173 -2.12 11.40 1.97
CA PHE A 173 -1.27 12.59 1.99
C PHE A 173 -0.75 12.93 0.59
N SER A 174 -0.44 14.20 0.36
CA SER A 174 0.14 14.71 -0.89
C SER A 174 1.36 13.90 -1.31
N VAL A 175 2.24 13.55 -0.37
CA VAL A 175 3.47 12.77 -0.63
C VAL A 175 3.21 11.34 -1.12
N ASN A 176 2.01 10.79 -0.90
CA ASN A 176 1.55 9.49 -1.43
C ASN A 176 0.68 9.65 -2.69
N SER A 177 0.54 10.86 -3.24
CA SER A 177 -0.41 11.14 -4.34
C SER A 177 0.13 10.95 -5.74
N LEU A 178 1.46 10.83 -5.90
CA LEU A 178 2.09 10.59 -7.19
C LEU A 178 1.69 9.21 -7.72
N ARG A 179 1.51 9.14 -9.03
CA ARG A 179 1.14 7.92 -9.75
C ARG A 179 1.94 7.83 -11.04
N ILE A 180 2.43 6.64 -11.37
CA ILE A 180 3.14 6.38 -12.64
C ILE A 180 2.20 5.62 -13.55
N GLU A 181 1.97 6.10 -14.77
CA GLU A 181 1.11 5.41 -15.74
C GLU A 181 1.83 4.21 -16.35
N LEU A 182 1.28 3.01 -16.12
CA LEU A 182 1.88 1.75 -16.56
C LEU A 182 1.20 1.14 -17.78
N LYS A 183 0.11 1.73 -18.31
CA LYS A 183 -0.63 1.11 -19.42
C LYS A 183 0.26 0.83 -20.63
N GLN A 184 1.03 1.84 -21.09
CA GLN A 184 1.95 1.66 -22.21
C GLN A 184 3.11 0.72 -21.87
N VAL A 185 3.59 0.75 -20.62
CA VAL A 185 4.63 -0.16 -20.11
C VAL A 185 4.21 -1.62 -20.20
N ILE A 186 2.94 -1.91 -19.93
CA ILE A 186 2.41 -3.28 -19.96
C ILE A 186 2.08 -3.70 -21.40
N GLU A 187 1.54 -2.80 -22.22
CA GLU A 187 1.12 -3.11 -23.59
C GLU A 187 2.29 -3.19 -24.58
N GLN A 188 3.42 -2.53 -24.29
CA GLN A 188 4.58 -2.44 -25.17
C GLN A 188 5.85 -2.87 -24.41
N SER A 189 6.78 -3.55 -25.09
CA SER A 189 8.11 -3.74 -24.52
C SER A 189 8.77 -2.37 -24.33
N LEU A 190 9.12 -2.00 -23.09
CA LEU A 190 9.71 -0.70 -22.76
C LEU A 190 11.04 -0.51 -23.50
N GLU A 191 11.07 0.38 -24.48
CA GLU A 191 12.32 0.93 -25.01
C GLU A 191 12.88 1.99 -24.05
N SER A 192 14.20 2.19 -24.06
CA SER A 192 14.88 3.19 -23.24
C SER A 192 14.50 4.64 -23.56
N THR A 193 13.61 4.91 -24.53
CA THR A 193 13.12 6.24 -24.89
C THR A 193 11.66 6.47 -24.50
N ALA A 194 11.03 5.51 -23.80
CA ALA A 194 9.63 5.59 -23.42
C ALA A 194 9.35 6.80 -22.52
N ILE A 195 8.33 7.58 -22.90
CA ILE A 195 7.83 8.69 -22.08
C ILE A 195 6.75 8.12 -21.16
N ILE A 196 7.05 8.02 -19.86
CA ILE A 196 6.13 7.48 -18.87
C ILE A 196 5.56 8.63 -18.03
N PRO A 197 4.27 8.97 -18.15
CA PRO A 197 3.69 10.08 -17.40
C PRO A 197 3.64 9.85 -15.88
N ILE A 198 3.82 10.94 -15.13
CA ILE A 198 3.56 11.04 -13.70
C ILE A 198 2.31 11.91 -13.51
N THR A 199 1.34 11.40 -12.76
CA THR A 199 0.11 12.14 -12.42
C THR A 199 -0.04 12.25 -10.90
N SER A 200 -0.89 13.17 -10.45
CA SER A 200 -1.22 13.33 -9.04
C SER A 200 -2.58 13.99 -8.87
N SER A 201 -3.22 13.76 -7.71
CA SER A 201 -4.39 14.50 -7.27
C SER A 201 -4.05 15.92 -6.75
N TYR A 202 -2.77 16.25 -6.61
CA TYR A 202 -2.21 17.57 -6.34
C TYR A 202 -1.34 18.01 -7.53
N SER A 203 -0.90 19.27 -7.57
CA SER A 203 0.11 19.68 -8.55
C SER A 203 1.43 18.96 -8.28
N VAL A 204 2.02 18.32 -9.29
CA VAL A 204 3.29 17.58 -9.16
C VAL A 204 4.40 18.40 -8.49
N PRO A 205 4.62 19.70 -8.85
CA PRO A 205 5.64 20.52 -8.17
C PRO A 205 5.43 20.65 -6.66
N LEU A 206 4.18 20.82 -6.20
CA LEU A 206 3.86 20.87 -4.77
C LEU A 206 4.24 19.55 -4.08
N VAL A 207 3.88 18.42 -4.69
CA VAL A 207 4.14 17.11 -4.09
C VAL A 207 5.64 16.83 -3.98
N VAL A 208 6.41 17.20 -5.00
CA VAL A 208 7.88 17.12 -4.97
C VAL A 208 8.43 17.96 -3.82
N ASN A 209 7.97 19.20 -3.67
CA ASN A 209 8.37 20.08 -2.58
C ASN A 209 7.99 19.50 -1.21
N ASP A 210 6.80 18.90 -1.07
CA ASP A 210 6.35 18.25 0.16
C ASP A 210 7.23 17.04 0.51
N ILE A 211 7.63 16.23 -0.48
CA ILE A 211 8.54 15.10 -0.28
C ILE A 211 9.92 15.57 0.18
N GLN A 212 10.51 16.56 -0.52
CA GLN A 212 11.85 17.07 -0.22
C GLN A 212 11.92 17.73 1.16
N ASN A 213 10.91 18.52 1.52
CA ASN A 213 10.83 19.20 2.81
C ASN A 213 10.22 18.35 3.93
N LYS A 214 9.82 17.10 3.62
CA LYS A 214 9.15 16.19 4.54
C LYS A 214 7.91 16.81 5.19
N VAL A 215 7.04 17.41 4.39
CA VAL A 215 5.80 18.07 4.80
C VAL A 215 4.60 17.20 4.41
N LEU A 216 3.56 17.19 5.25
CA LEU A 216 2.29 16.52 4.98
C LEU A 216 1.20 17.53 4.67
N HIS A 217 0.62 17.41 3.47
CA HIS A 217 -0.67 17.97 3.12
C HIS A 217 -1.70 16.86 2.92
N TRP A 218 -2.96 17.14 3.25
CA TRP A 218 -4.08 16.23 3.05
C TRP A 218 -5.32 17.03 2.65
N LYS A 219 -6.26 16.37 1.96
CA LYS A 219 -7.53 16.98 1.53
C LYS A 219 -8.72 16.53 2.37
N ASP A 220 -8.63 15.34 2.96
CA ASP A 220 -9.73 14.70 3.67
C ASP A 220 -9.17 13.94 4.88
N ASN A 221 -9.60 14.34 6.08
CA ASN A 221 -9.21 13.73 7.35
C ASN A 221 -10.22 12.68 7.85
N THR A 222 -11.24 12.38 7.06
CA THR A 222 -12.24 11.34 7.33
C THR A 222 -11.87 10.00 6.69
N ILE A 223 -10.85 9.97 5.83
CA ILE A 223 -10.30 8.74 5.26
C ILE A 223 -9.95 7.78 6.40
N ARG A 224 -10.46 6.55 6.29
CA ARG A 224 -10.22 5.49 7.27
C ARG A 224 -8.72 5.27 7.49
N ARG A 225 -8.32 5.07 8.76
CA ARG A 225 -6.94 4.89 9.21
C ARG A 225 -5.99 6.06 8.91
N ILE A 226 -6.46 7.22 8.44
CA ILE A 226 -5.55 8.35 8.14
C ILE A 226 -4.77 8.78 9.39
N GLY A 227 -5.36 8.67 10.59
CA GLY A 227 -4.65 8.94 11.83
C GLY A 227 -3.50 7.96 12.12
N LEU A 228 -3.69 6.66 11.91
CA LEU A 228 -2.59 5.67 12.03
C LEU A 228 -1.52 5.90 10.94
N ARG A 229 -1.92 6.27 9.73
CA ARG A 229 -0.99 6.59 8.64
C ARG A 229 -0.22 7.88 8.92
N TYR A 230 -0.83 8.88 9.53
CA TYR A 230 -0.12 10.08 10.02
C TYR A 230 1.02 9.68 10.96
N VAL A 231 0.74 8.83 11.96
CA VAL A 231 1.76 8.33 12.89
C VAL A 231 2.89 7.60 12.15
N LEU A 232 2.56 6.77 11.16
CA LEU A 232 3.55 6.12 10.30
C LEU A 232 4.42 7.13 9.54
N MET A 233 3.81 8.18 8.96
CA MET A 233 4.54 9.23 8.25
C MET A 233 5.44 10.05 9.19
N LYS A 234 5.01 10.29 10.44
CA LYS A 234 5.86 10.90 11.48
C LYS A 234 7.08 10.04 11.81
N VAL A 235 6.94 8.71 11.86
CA VAL A 235 8.08 7.79 12.04
C VAL A 235 9.11 7.96 10.92
N LYS A 236 8.63 8.14 9.68
CA LYS A 236 9.43 8.40 8.46
C LYS A 236 9.99 9.82 8.37
N GLY A 237 9.73 10.65 9.39
CA GLY A 237 10.30 11.99 9.52
C GLY A 237 9.50 13.09 8.84
N PHE A 238 8.30 12.80 8.35
CA PHE A 238 7.39 13.82 7.83
C PHE A 238 6.76 14.61 8.96
N ASN A 239 6.37 15.86 8.69
CA ASN A 239 5.82 16.79 9.66
C ASN A 239 4.59 17.51 9.09
N LEU A 240 3.71 17.93 9.99
CA LEU A 240 2.63 18.86 9.66
C LEU A 240 3.23 20.26 9.52
N GLU A 241 2.69 21.07 8.62
CA GLU A 241 3.03 22.50 8.58
C GLU A 241 2.63 23.20 9.88
N ASN A 242 1.46 22.84 10.41
CA ASN A 242 0.92 23.36 11.66
C ASN A 242 0.81 22.25 12.71
N SER A 243 1.57 22.39 13.80
CA SER A 243 1.60 21.40 14.87
C SER A 243 0.26 21.20 15.58
N LYS A 244 -0.67 22.16 15.49
CA LYS A 244 -2.02 22.03 16.08
C LYS A 244 -2.89 21.00 15.36
N ASP A 245 -2.58 20.68 14.11
CA ASP A 245 -3.39 19.76 13.30
C ASP A 245 -3.24 18.29 13.76
N VAL A 246 -2.29 18.00 14.66
CA VAL A 246 -2.17 16.69 15.33
C VAL A 246 -3.47 16.25 16.00
N ILE A 247 -4.26 17.20 16.49
CA ILE A 247 -5.54 16.93 17.16
C ILE A 247 -6.51 16.25 16.20
N LEU A 248 -6.53 16.63 14.91
CA LEU A 248 -7.43 16.04 13.91
C LEU A 248 -7.14 14.56 13.69
N PHE A 249 -5.86 14.18 13.69
CA PHE A 249 -5.46 12.77 13.54
C PHE A 249 -5.72 11.95 14.80
N GLY A 250 -5.56 12.55 15.98
CA GLY A 250 -5.97 11.94 17.24
C GLY A 250 -7.48 11.70 17.30
N GLU A 251 -8.28 12.69 16.89
CA GLU A 251 -9.75 12.57 16.80
C GLU A 251 -10.16 11.49 15.80
N ASN A 252 -9.48 11.40 14.64
CA ASN A 252 -9.70 10.33 13.67
C ASN A 252 -9.45 8.93 14.28
N ILE A 253 -8.34 8.74 15.00
CA ILE A 253 -8.04 7.45 15.68
C ILE A 253 -9.11 7.15 16.72
N LEU A 254 -9.47 8.13 17.55
CA LEU A 254 -10.50 7.93 18.57
C LEU A 254 -11.83 7.56 17.93
N ASN A 255 -12.28 8.28 16.91
CA ASN A 255 -13.54 7.99 16.23
C ASN A 255 -13.56 6.60 15.56
N GLU A 256 -12.43 6.11 15.05
CA GLU A 256 -12.34 4.77 14.44
C GLU A 256 -12.50 3.64 15.47
N PHE A 257 -12.04 3.84 16.71
CA PHE A 257 -11.92 2.77 17.71
C PHE A 257 -12.73 2.95 18.99
N PHE A 258 -13.31 4.13 19.23
CA PHE A 258 -13.94 4.48 20.52
C PHE A 258 -15.15 3.60 20.87
N ASP A 259 -15.94 3.19 19.88
CA ASP A 259 -17.10 2.32 20.05
C ASP A 259 -16.77 0.83 19.91
N LYS A 260 -15.49 0.48 19.67
CA LYS A 260 -15.06 -0.89 19.42
C LYS A 260 -14.52 -1.55 20.69
N PRO A 261 -14.60 -2.88 20.81
CA PRO A 261 -13.96 -3.62 21.89
C PRO A 261 -12.46 -3.35 21.95
N SER A 262 -11.87 -3.37 23.14
CA SER A 262 -10.42 -3.18 23.34
C SER A 262 -9.58 -4.17 22.52
N GLU A 263 -10.03 -5.41 22.43
CA GLU A 263 -9.39 -6.47 21.64
C GLU A 263 -9.38 -6.14 20.15
N TYR A 264 -10.41 -5.45 19.64
CA TYR A 264 -10.45 -5.02 18.24
C TYR A 264 -9.35 -4.01 17.95
N PHE A 265 -9.18 -2.98 18.78
CA PHE A 265 -8.10 -2.00 18.62
C PHE A 265 -6.72 -2.67 18.67
N GLN A 266 -6.49 -3.57 19.63
CA GLN A 266 -5.22 -4.32 19.73
C GLN A 266 -4.95 -5.15 18.47
N THR A 267 -5.96 -5.84 17.96
CA THR A 267 -5.87 -6.69 16.76
C THR A 267 -5.52 -5.86 15.53
N GLU A 268 -6.26 -4.78 15.30
CA GLU A 268 -6.07 -3.93 14.12
C GLU A 268 -4.72 -3.19 14.18
N LEU A 269 -4.30 -2.76 15.36
CA LEU A 269 -2.99 -2.14 15.56
C LEU A 269 -1.85 -3.14 15.35
N PHE A 270 -1.98 -4.39 15.80
CA PHE A 270 -0.98 -5.42 15.56
C PHE A 270 -0.87 -5.78 14.07
N LYS A 271 -2.01 -5.93 13.37
CA LYS A 271 -2.03 -6.12 11.91
C LYS A 271 -1.33 -4.96 11.18
N PHE A 272 -1.59 -3.72 11.60
CA PHE A 272 -0.92 -2.54 11.06
C PHE A 272 0.59 -2.57 11.31
N ILE A 273 1.01 -2.97 12.52
CA ILE A 273 2.43 -3.09 12.87
C ILE A 273 3.11 -4.17 12.04
N GLN A 274 2.51 -5.34 11.94
CA GLN A 274 3.02 -6.46 11.15
C GLN A 274 3.18 -6.04 9.69
N ARG A 275 2.16 -5.42 9.09
CA ARG A 275 2.23 -4.96 7.69
C ARG A 275 3.35 -3.96 7.43
N HIS A 276 3.57 -3.00 8.33
CA HIS A 276 4.48 -1.88 8.05
C HIS A 276 5.90 -2.02 8.64
N PHE A 277 6.10 -2.89 9.63
CA PHE A 277 7.37 -3.02 10.35
C PHE A 277 7.95 -4.44 10.39
N PHE A 278 7.31 -5.42 9.76
CA PHE A 278 7.87 -6.76 9.61
C PHE A 278 8.47 -6.96 8.21
N LYS A 279 9.78 -7.22 8.14
CA LYS A 279 10.51 -7.55 6.90
C LYS A 279 11.48 -8.68 7.21
N ASN A 280 11.03 -9.93 7.10
CA ASN A 280 11.68 -11.14 7.65
C ASN A 280 11.80 -11.16 9.19
N GLN A 281 11.91 -10.00 9.83
CA GLN A 281 11.89 -9.79 11.28
C GLN A 281 11.27 -8.42 11.60
N PHE A 282 10.87 -8.21 12.86
CA PHE A 282 10.33 -6.93 13.31
C PHE A 282 11.44 -5.88 13.53
N ASP A 283 11.23 -4.68 12.98
CA ASP A 283 12.00 -3.49 13.35
C ASP A 283 11.45 -2.90 14.66
N PHE A 284 11.85 -3.48 15.79
CA PHE A 284 11.40 -3.04 17.12
C PHE A 284 11.72 -1.57 17.40
N THR A 285 12.82 -1.03 16.86
CA THR A 285 13.19 0.39 17.06
C THR A 285 12.14 1.31 16.46
N SER A 286 11.77 1.07 15.19
CA SER A 286 10.73 1.84 14.53
C SER A 286 9.34 1.60 15.12
N ILE A 287 9.06 0.38 15.59
CA ILE A 287 7.80 0.05 16.27
C ILE A 287 7.63 0.83 17.58
N TYR A 288 8.65 0.88 18.44
CA TYR A 288 8.55 1.65 19.68
C TYR A 288 8.43 3.15 19.39
N LYS A 289 9.14 3.66 18.37
CA LYS A 289 8.97 5.05 17.90
C LYS A 289 7.54 5.30 17.44
N PHE A 290 6.97 4.40 16.64
CA PHE A 290 5.58 4.45 16.19
C PHE A 290 4.60 4.47 17.36
N LEU A 291 4.74 3.55 18.32
CA LEU A 291 3.85 3.47 19.49
C LEU A 291 3.97 4.69 20.43
N ASN A 292 5.14 5.31 20.52
CA ASN A 292 5.31 6.56 21.27
C ASN A 292 4.57 7.72 20.59
N ILE A 293 4.78 7.92 19.28
CA ILE A 293 4.09 8.96 18.50
C ILE A 293 2.58 8.72 18.49
N LEU A 294 2.13 7.47 18.40
CA LEU A 294 0.71 7.10 18.49
C LEU A 294 0.12 7.56 19.82
N ASN A 295 0.80 7.28 20.94
CA ASN A 295 0.34 7.67 22.25
C ASN A 295 0.29 9.20 22.41
N GLU A 296 1.32 9.91 21.94
CA GLU A 296 1.35 11.39 21.93
C GLU A 296 0.19 11.96 21.11
N THR A 297 -0.10 11.38 19.95
CA THR A 297 -1.20 11.78 19.06
C THR A 297 -2.56 11.59 19.73
N ILE A 298 -2.76 10.46 20.42
CA ILE A 298 -3.99 10.20 21.18
C ILE A 298 -4.13 11.17 22.36
N ILE A 299 -3.05 11.40 23.12
CA ILE A 299 -3.03 12.28 24.30
C ILE A 299 -3.32 13.74 23.94
N ALA A 300 -3.02 14.17 22.71
CA ALA A 300 -3.32 15.52 22.24
C ALA A 300 -4.83 15.85 22.23
N VAL A 301 -5.72 14.85 22.32
CA VAL A 301 -7.18 15.01 22.29
C VAL A 301 -7.76 15.01 23.72
N LYS A 302 -8.94 15.64 23.91
CA LYS A 302 -9.68 15.59 25.18
C LYS A 302 -10.28 14.19 25.39
N ASN A 303 -9.96 13.54 26.52
CA ASN A 303 -10.36 12.18 26.95
C ASN A 303 -9.63 10.97 26.28
N PRO A 304 -8.29 10.88 26.40
CA PRO A 304 -7.49 9.84 25.73
C PRO A 304 -7.41 8.47 26.46
N SER A 305 -7.98 8.34 27.66
CA SER A 305 -7.49 7.37 28.67
C SER A 305 -7.60 5.90 28.29
N LEU A 306 -8.63 5.50 27.55
CA LEU A 306 -8.84 4.09 27.19
C LEU A 306 -7.77 3.61 26.19
N LEU A 307 -7.65 4.25 25.03
CA LEU A 307 -6.70 3.82 24.00
C LEU A 307 -5.23 3.98 24.42
N SER A 308 -4.90 5.02 25.19
CA SER A 308 -3.54 5.20 25.71
C SER A 308 -3.11 4.01 26.57
N SER A 309 -4.00 3.50 27.43
CA SER A 309 -3.71 2.30 28.24
C SER A 309 -3.54 1.02 27.41
N GLU A 310 -4.22 0.92 26.27
CA GLU A 310 -4.08 -0.21 25.35
C GLU A 310 -2.74 -0.18 24.61
N VAL A 311 -2.26 1.01 24.21
CA VAL A 311 -0.94 1.19 23.62
C VAL A 311 0.16 0.70 24.59
N ASP A 312 0.05 1.01 25.89
CA ASP A 312 1.01 0.55 26.89
C ASP A 312 0.98 -0.97 27.09
N LYS A 313 -0.18 -1.62 26.98
CA LYS A 313 -0.27 -3.09 27.01
C LYS A 313 0.45 -3.73 25.82
N ILE A 314 0.30 -3.14 24.63
CA ILE A 314 0.97 -3.62 23.42
C ILE A 314 2.49 -3.44 23.54
N LYS A 315 2.97 -2.29 24.04
CA LYS A 315 4.41 -2.08 24.29
C LYS A 315 4.99 -3.17 25.21
N LYS A 316 4.32 -3.49 26.31
CA LYS A 316 4.73 -4.57 27.23
C LYS A 316 4.74 -5.94 26.58
N MET A 317 3.75 -6.23 25.72
CA MET A 317 3.69 -7.48 24.97
C MET A 317 4.89 -7.60 24.01
N LEU A 318 5.17 -6.57 23.23
CA LEU A 318 6.28 -6.53 22.28
C LEU A 318 7.63 -6.64 22.99
N GLU A 319 7.79 -6.03 24.17
CA GLU A 319 9.01 -6.15 24.97
C GLU A 319 9.27 -7.60 25.44
N ILE A 320 8.22 -8.34 25.78
CA ILE A 320 8.34 -9.77 26.11
C ILE A 320 8.72 -10.57 24.86
N PHE A 321 8.08 -10.27 23.73
CA PHE A 321 8.34 -10.97 22.47
C PHE A 321 9.78 -10.75 21.98
N GLU A 322 10.27 -9.51 22.00
CA GLU A 322 11.65 -9.14 21.66
C GLU A 322 12.68 -9.88 22.53
N LYS A 323 12.45 -9.94 23.85
CA LYS A 323 13.40 -10.57 24.79
C LYS A 323 13.41 -12.09 24.74
N THR A 324 12.28 -12.73 24.41
CA THR A 324 12.12 -14.18 24.56
C THR A 324 12.08 -14.94 23.25
N GLY A 325 11.80 -14.26 22.13
CA GLY A 325 11.49 -14.88 20.84
C GLY A 325 10.25 -15.81 20.88
N ARG A 326 9.58 -15.90 22.03
CA ARG A 326 8.43 -16.79 22.25
C ARG A 326 7.17 -16.00 21.98
N ARG A 327 6.43 -16.45 20.96
CA ARG A 327 5.10 -15.91 20.74
C ARG A 327 4.15 -16.33 21.86
N SER A 328 3.45 -15.39 22.52
CA SER A 328 2.46 -15.74 23.53
C SER A 328 1.27 -16.49 22.93
N LYS A 329 0.49 -17.22 23.74
CA LYS A 329 -0.74 -17.90 23.26
C LYS A 329 -1.76 -16.93 22.63
N ARG A 330 -1.74 -15.64 23.02
CA ARG A 330 -2.55 -14.58 22.39
C ARG A 330 -2.04 -14.22 21.00
N GLU A 331 -0.73 -14.27 20.78
CA GLU A 331 -0.11 -13.92 19.48
C GLU A 331 -0.44 -14.91 18.37
N ARG A 332 -0.67 -16.19 18.69
CA ARG A 332 -1.19 -17.18 17.73
C ARG A 332 -2.64 -16.94 17.32
N TYR A 333 -3.40 -16.20 18.13
CA TYR A 333 -4.81 -15.91 17.89
C TYR A 333 -5.03 -14.71 16.95
N PHE A 334 -3.96 -13.98 16.62
CA PHE A 334 -4.01 -12.80 15.75
C PHE A 334 -3.56 -13.10 14.30
N GLU A 335 -3.08 -14.33 14.05
CA GLU A 335 -2.73 -14.86 12.71
C GLU A 335 -3.82 -15.79 12.14
N GLU A 336 -4.75 -16.28 12.98
CA GLU A 336 -6.01 -16.94 12.58
C GLU A 336 -7.13 -15.89 12.44
#